data_AF-A0A6N2LN13-F1
#
_entry.id   AF-A0A6N2LN13-F1
#
_cell.length_a   1.000
_cell.length_b   1.000
_cell.length_c   1.000
_cell.angle_alpha   90.00
_cell.angle_beta   90.00
_cell.angle_gamma   90.00
#
_symmetry.space_group_name_H-M   'P 1'
#
loop_
_entity.id
_entity.type
_entity.pdbx_description
1 polymer ?
#
loop_
_entity_poly.entity_id
_entity_poly.type
_entity_poly.pdbx_seq_one_letter_code
_entity_poly.pdbx_strand_id
1 'polypeptide(L)'
;MSSRSSRVCGYGTFLFLIALLSSIAQSQEGIVNSTSASNLPSSIRKDSTAAEEKQWAVLVAGSAGYENYRHQADVCHAYQILKKGGLKDENIVVFMYDDIAFHVDNPRPGTIINKPFGHDVYAGVPKDYTGDNCTVDNLFAVLLGNKSALTGGSGKVIDSGPNDNIFIYYADHGAPGLVGILP
;
A
#
# COMPACT_ATOMS: atom_id res chain seq x y z
N MET A 1 28.31 -65.08 -29.35
CA MET A 1 28.93 -63.75 -29.61
C MET A 1 28.02 -62.71 -28.95
N SER A 2 28.35 -62.27 -27.73
CA SER A 2 29.08 -61.01 -27.42
C SER A 2 28.12 -59.80 -27.46
N SER A 3 27.96 -58.92 -26.46
CA SER A 3 28.67 -58.65 -25.20
C SER A 3 27.87 -57.60 -24.38
N ARG A 4 27.96 -57.68 -23.03
CA ARG A 4 27.94 -56.59 -22.01
C ARG A 4 26.65 -55.71 -21.91
N SER A 5 26.27 -55.10 -20.79
CA SER A 5 26.99 -54.68 -19.58
C SER A 5 25.99 -54.50 -18.42
N SER A 6 26.38 -54.95 -17.24
CA SER A 6 25.77 -54.64 -15.94
C SER A 6 25.94 -53.16 -15.56
N ARG A 7 24.94 -52.57 -14.88
CA ARG A 7 25.11 -51.44 -13.94
C ARG A 7 24.10 -51.50 -12.80
N VAL A 8 24.66 -51.60 -11.60
CA VAL A 8 24.11 -51.31 -10.28
C VAL A 8 24.16 -49.79 -10.05
N CYS A 9 23.08 -49.14 -9.61
CA CYS A 9 23.06 -47.76 -9.06
C CYS A 9 21.61 -47.42 -8.63
N GLY A 10 21.24 -46.95 -7.45
CA GLY A 10 21.97 -46.61 -6.24
C GLY A 10 20.97 -46.35 -5.10
N TYR A 11 21.08 -47.12 -4.02
CA TYR A 11 20.44 -46.83 -2.72
C TYR A 11 21.38 -45.94 -1.88
N GLY A 12 21.85 -44.83 -2.48
CA GLY A 12 23.00 -44.05 -1.98
C GLY A 12 22.71 -42.62 -1.58
N THR A 13 21.47 -42.14 -1.68
CA THR A 13 21.15 -40.71 -1.46
C THR A 13 20.14 -40.44 -0.35
N PHE A 14 19.63 -41.47 0.34
CA PHE A 14 18.64 -41.30 1.42
C PHE A 14 19.26 -41.29 2.84
N LEU A 15 20.57 -41.52 2.98
CA LEU A 15 21.25 -41.57 4.29
C LEU A 15 22.08 -40.31 4.62
N PHE A 16 22.16 -39.32 3.70
CA PHE A 16 22.92 -38.09 3.92
C PHE A 16 22.11 -36.90 4.48
N LEU A 17 20.79 -37.01 4.58
CA LEU A 17 19.95 -35.91 5.08
C LEU A 17 19.60 -35.97 6.59
N ILE A 18 19.86 -37.10 7.25
CA ILE A 18 19.57 -37.24 8.71
C ILE A 18 20.78 -36.82 9.56
N ALA A 19 22.00 -36.83 9.02
CA ALA A 19 23.20 -36.43 9.74
C ALA A 19 23.40 -34.90 9.87
N LEU A 20 22.57 -34.07 9.23
CA LEU A 20 22.66 -32.60 9.34
C LEU A 20 21.74 -32.01 10.43
N LEU A 21 20.85 -32.81 11.02
CA LEU A 21 19.88 -32.35 12.03
C LEU A 21 20.29 -32.69 13.47
N SER A 22 21.44 -33.33 13.70
CA SER A 22 21.89 -33.73 15.04
C SER A 22 22.96 -32.80 15.66
N SER A 23 23.40 -31.75 14.95
CA SER A 23 24.55 -30.92 15.38
C SER A 23 24.20 -29.54 15.93
N ILE A 24 22.93 -29.24 16.22
CA ILE A 24 22.53 -27.95 16.81
C ILE A 24 21.95 -28.11 18.23
N ALA A 25 21.85 -29.34 18.74
CA ALA A 25 21.44 -29.59 20.12
C ALA A 25 22.66 -29.85 21.02
N GLN A 26 22.84 -28.95 21.99
CA GLN A 26 23.59 -29.08 23.27
C GLN A 26 25.07 -28.67 23.34
N SER A 27 25.32 -27.53 23.99
CA SER A 27 26.18 -27.38 25.20
C SER A 27 25.98 -25.98 25.80
N GLN A 28 25.15 -25.86 26.84
CA GLN A 28 25.48 -25.66 28.27
C GLN A 28 25.79 -24.21 28.71
N GLU A 29 24.76 -23.63 29.34
CA GLU A 29 24.76 -22.90 30.63
C GLU A 29 26.12 -22.48 31.23
N GLY A 30 26.28 -21.16 31.38
CA GLY A 30 27.32 -20.52 32.21
C GLY A 30 26.74 -19.29 32.93
N ILE A 31 26.78 -19.34 34.26
CA ILE A 31 26.15 -18.44 35.24
C ILE A 31 26.93 -17.13 35.42
N VAL A 32 26.19 -16.01 35.28
CA VAL A 32 26.21 -14.72 36.01
C VAL A 32 27.51 -13.92 36.13
N ASN A 33 27.50 -12.70 35.59
CA ASN A 33 27.87 -11.50 36.35
C ASN A 33 27.11 -10.27 35.82
N SER A 34 26.14 -9.83 36.62
CA SER A 34 25.55 -8.50 36.54
C SER A 34 26.64 -7.46 36.82
N THR A 35 27.09 -6.77 35.78
CA THR A 35 27.63 -5.41 35.94
C THR A 35 26.63 -4.47 35.31
N SER A 36 25.99 -3.72 36.20
CA SER A 36 25.09 -2.62 35.91
C SER A 36 25.66 -1.75 34.78
N ALA A 37 25.01 -1.75 33.62
CA ALA A 37 25.15 -0.69 32.63
C ALA A 37 24.43 0.59 33.11
N SER A 38 24.67 0.98 34.36
CA SER A 38 24.32 2.28 34.91
C SER A 38 25.61 3.08 34.93
N ASN A 39 25.99 3.65 33.78
CA ASN A 39 26.89 4.82 33.62
C ASN A 39 27.18 5.10 32.14
N LEU A 40 26.15 5.07 31.28
CA LEU A 40 26.23 5.77 30.00
C LEU A 40 25.73 7.20 30.23
N PRO A 41 26.51 8.25 29.89
CA PRO A 41 26.09 9.63 30.13
C PRO A 41 24.73 9.87 29.46
N SER A 42 23.81 10.48 30.22
CA SER A 42 22.46 10.81 29.80
C SER A 42 22.39 11.75 28.59
N SER A 43 23.52 12.23 28.09
CA SER A 43 23.66 13.09 26.92
C SER A 43 23.65 12.36 25.57
N ILE A 44 23.53 11.01 25.55
CA ILE A 44 23.25 10.23 24.32
C ILE A 44 21.91 9.50 24.45
N ARG A 45 20.93 10.10 25.13
CA ARG A 45 19.56 9.93 24.69
C ARG A 45 19.39 10.92 23.55
N LYS A 46 19.56 10.42 22.31
CA LYS A 46 19.04 11.11 21.13
C LYS A 46 17.59 11.41 21.46
N ASP A 47 17.31 12.68 21.68
CA ASP A 47 15.97 13.18 21.95
C ASP A 47 15.08 12.70 20.81
N SER A 48 14.28 11.67 21.08
CA SER A 48 13.34 11.07 20.13
C SER A 48 12.05 11.89 20.12
N THR A 49 12.21 13.21 19.91
CA THR A 49 11.14 14.18 19.67
C THR A 49 11.20 14.72 18.26
N ALA A 50 11.99 14.12 17.36
CA ALA A 50 11.72 14.22 15.94
C ALA A 50 10.36 13.52 15.72
N ALA A 51 9.31 14.31 15.52
CA ALA A 51 8.01 13.79 15.09
C ALA A 51 8.25 12.82 13.94
N GLU A 52 7.71 11.61 14.06
CA GLU A 52 7.85 10.57 13.04
C GLU A 52 7.41 11.14 11.69
N GLU A 53 8.33 11.16 10.72
CA GLU A 53 8.07 11.57 9.35
C GLU A 53 6.93 10.73 8.78
N LYS A 54 5.83 11.40 8.41
CA LYS A 54 4.66 10.71 7.86
C LYS A 54 4.75 10.63 6.35
N GLN A 55 4.18 9.55 5.82
CA GLN A 55 3.93 9.41 4.40
C GLN A 55 2.44 9.62 4.14
N TRP A 56 2.14 10.51 3.21
CA TRP A 56 0.79 10.87 2.79
C TRP A 56 0.57 10.51 1.33
N ALA A 57 -0.68 10.28 0.96
CA ALA A 57 -1.07 10.11 -0.43
C ALA A 57 -2.38 10.82 -0.76
N VAL A 58 -2.45 11.37 -1.98
CA VAL A 58 -3.69 11.82 -2.62
C VAL A 58 -3.85 11.02 -3.91
N LEU A 59 -4.93 10.26 -4.02
CA LEU A 59 -5.25 9.43 -5.19
C LEU A 59 -6.50 10.00 -5.87
N VAL A 60 -6.42 10.32 -7.16
CA VAL A 60 -7.48 11.03 -7.88
C VAL A 60 -7.84 10.32 -9.18
N ALA A 61 -9.12 9.96 -9.31
CA ALA A 61 -9.75 9.61 -10.57
C ALA A 61 -10.60 10.80 -11.02
N GLY A 62 -10.19 11.44 -12.12
CA GLY A 62 -10.77 12.69 -12.59
C GLY A 62 -12.05 12.55 -13.42
N SER A 63 -12.53 11.32 -13.64
CA SER A 63 -13.74 11.05 -14.44
C SER A 63 -14.69 10.04 -13.81
N ALA A 64 -15.91 10.05 -14.36
CA ALA A 64 -17.04 9.20 -14.07
C ALA A 64 -17.49 8.50 -15.36
N GLY A 65 -18.49 7.64 -15.27
CA GLY A 65 -19.01 6.85 -16.38
C GLY A 65 -18.26 5.53 -16.55
N TYR A 66 -19.00 4.48 -16.89
CA TYR A 66 -18.45 3.13 -16.99
C TYR A 66 -17.42 2.98 -18.13
N GLU A 67 -17.49 3.81 -19.17
CA GLU A 67 -16.47 3.92 -20.22
C GLU A 67 -15.10 4.39 -19.68
N ASN A 68 -15.09 5.02 -18.49
CA ASN A 68 -13.91 5.49 -17.78
C ASN A 68 -13.49 4.58 -16.62
N TYR A 69 -14.04 3.35 -16.55
CA TYR A 69 -13.73 2.31 -15.56
C TYR A 69 -12.26 2.29 -15.12
N ARG A 70 -11.34 2.35 -16.10
CA ARG A 70 -9.90 2.23 -15.90
C ARG A 70 -9.32 3.26 -14.92
N HIS A 71 -9.84 4.48 -14.88
CA HIS A 71 -9.30 5.54 -14.02
C HIS A 71 -9.57 5.28 -12.54
N GLN A 72 -10.79 4.83 -12.20
CA GLN A 72 -11.12 4.43 -10.83
C GLN A 72 -10.47 3.09 -10.46
N ALA A 73 -10.32 2.16 -11.41
CA ALA A 73 -9.56 0.92 -11.21
C ALA A 73 -8.07 1.20 -10.89
N ASP A 74 -7.46 2.18 -11.57
CA ASP A 74 -6.10 2.64 -11.31
C ASP A 74 -5.95 3.21 -9.90
N VAL A 75 -6.85 4.10 -9.48
CA VAL A 75 -6.88 4.65 -8.11
C VAL A 75 -7.07 3.57 -7.06
N CYS A 76 -8.03 2.66 -7.26
CA CYS A 76 -8.27 1.54 -6.36
C CYS A 76 -7.02 0.67 -6.23
N HIS A 77 -6.34 0.35 -7.34
CA HIS A 77 -5.12 -0.45 -7.32
C HIS A 77 -3.95 0.29 -6.64
N ALA A 78 -3.80 1.59 -6.88
CA ALA A 78 -2.82 2.42 -6.19
C ALA A 78 -3.04 2.40 -4.66
N TYR A 79 -4.30 2.50 -4.21
CA TYR A 79 -4.64 2.33 -2.79
C TYR A 79 -4.17 0.99 -2.25
N GLN A 80 -4.45 -0.13 -2.94
CA GLN A 80 -4.02 -1.45 -2.47
C GLN A 80 -2.50 -1.56 -2.33
N ILE A 81 -1.74 -0.94 -3.25
CA ILE A 81 -0.27 -0.89 -3.17
C ILE A 81 0.18 -0.12 -1.93
N LEU A 82 -0.35 1.08 -1.70
CA LEU A 82 0.02 1.92 -0.57
C LEU A 82 -0.37 1.28 0.77
N LYS A 83 -1.58 0.71 0.84
CA LYS A 83 -2.08 -0.01 2.01
C LYS A 83 -1.18 -1.20 2.36
N LYS A 84 -0.80 -1.99 1.36
CA LYS A 84 0.16 -3.10 1.52
C LYS A 84 1.56 -2.62 1.90
N GLY A 85 1.94 -1.42 1.46
CA GLY A 85 3.18 -0.74 1.84
C GLY A 85 3.20 -0.19 3.26
N GLY A 86 2.07 -0.22 3.98
CA GLY A 86 1.97 0.21 5.37
C GLY A 86 1.41 1.62 5.58
N LEU A 87 1.04 2.36 4.53
CA LEU A 87 0.32 3.62 4.71
C LEU A 87 -1.05 3.36 5.36
N LYS A 88 -1.38 4.16 6.36
CA LYS A 88 -2.66 4.11 7.06
C LYS A 88 -3.72 4.86 6.27
N ASP A 89 -4.98 4.44 6.40
CA ASP A 89 -6.09 5.07 5.67
C ASP A 89 -6.27 6.55 6.08
N GLU A 90 -5.89 6.92 7.30
CA GLU A 90 -5.90 8.31 7.77
C GLU A 90 -4.93 9.22 6.99
N ASN A 91 -3.94 8.65 6.31
CA ASN A 91 -2.94 9.36 5.50
C ASN A 91 -3.14 9.18 3.99
N ILE A 92 -4.14 8.43 3.54
CA ILE A 92 -4.49 8.27 2.13
C ILE A 92 -5.82 8.95 1.89
N VAL A 93 -5.83 10.01 1.08
CA VAL A 93 -7.03 10.69 0.62
C VAL A 93 -7.42 10.18 -0.77
N VAL A 94 -8.66 9.72 -0.93
CA VAL A 94 -9.16 9.18 -2.20
C VAL A 94 -10.27 10.03 -2.80
N PHE A 95 -10.06 10.45 -4.03
CA PHE A 95 -11.06 11.04 -4.93
C PHE A 95 -11.40 10.03 -6.01
N MET A 96 -12.65 9.58 -6.04
CA MET A 96 -13.21 8.79 -7.15
C MET A 96 -14.72 8.92 -7.15
N TYR A 97 -15.34 9.06 -8.33
CA TYR A 97 -16.78 9.31 -8.40
C TYR A 97 -17.62 8.20 -7.75
N ASP A 98 -17.11 6.96 -7.73
CA ASP A 98 -17.70 5.79 -7.08
C ASP A 98 -18.94 5.23 -7.78
N ASP A 99 -19.03 5.41 -9.10
CA ASP A 99 -20.12 4.94 -9.96
C ASP A 99 -19.80 3.64 -10.72
N ILE A 100 -18.64 3.02 -10.47
CA ILE A 100 -18.19 1.84 -11.21
C ILE A 100 -18.58 0.51 -10.56
N ALA A 101 -18.38 0.37 -9.25
CA ALA A 101 -18.53 -0.92 -8.57
C ALA A 101 -19.97 -1.47 -8.68
N PHE A 102 -20.97 -0.60 -8.70
CA PHE A 102 -22.38 -0.98 -8.80
C PHE A 102 -23.06 -0.46 -10.08
N HIS A 103 -22.26 -0.10 -11.10
CA HIS A 103 -22.81 0.28 -12.40
C HIS A 103 -23.64 -0.87 -13.00
N VAL A 104 -24.71 -0.55 -13.75
CA VAL A 104 -25.56 -1.56 -14.40
C VAL A 104 -24.78 -2.44 -15.39
N ASP A 105 -23.77 -1.87 -16.02
CA ASP A 105 -22.89 -2.58 -16.96
C ASP A 105 -21.74 -3.34 -16.29
N ASN A 106 -21.60 -3.26 -14.96
CA ASN A 106 -20.59 -4.03 -14.24
C ASN A 106 -21.06 -5.49 -14.11
N PRO A 107 -20.42 -6.47 -14.79
CA PRO A 107 -20.83 -7.86 -14.72
C PRO A 107 -20.54 -8.51 -13.36
N ARG A 108 -19.78 -7.82 -12.49
CA ARG A 108 -19.42 -8.25 -11.14
C ARG A 108 -19.72 -7.14 -10.13
N PRO A 109 -21.00 -6.93 -9.77
CA PRO A 109 -21.38 -5.87 -8.83
C PRO A 109 -20.60 -5.93 -7.52
N GLY A 110 -20.16 -4.78 -7.03
CA GLY A 110 -19.34 -4.62 -5.84
C GLY A 110 -17.85 -4.91 -6.03
N THR A 111 -17.38 -5.15 -7.26
CA THR A 111 -15.97 -5.44 -7.58
C THR A 111 -15.42 -4.51 -8.65
N ILE A 112 -14.15 -4.12 -8.49
CA ILE A 112 -13.35 -3.48 -9.55
C ILE A 112 -12.05 -4.28 -9.72
N ILE A 113 -11.64 -4.60 -10.95
CA ILE A 113 -10.35 -5.25 -11.23
C ILE A 113 -9.46 -4.31 -12.05
N ASN A 114 -8.16 -4.31 -11.83
CA ASN A 114 -7.22 -3.49 -12.63
C ASN A 114 -6.22 -4.31 -13.47
N LYS A 115 -6.60 -5.54 -13.83
CA LYS A 115 -5.93 -6.37 -14.83
C LYS A 115 -6.80 -7.58 -15.20
N PRO A 116 -6.62 -8.20 -16.38
CA PRO A 116 -7.27 -9.46 -16.71
C PRO A 116 -6.99 -10.52 -15.63
N PHE A 117 -8.03 -11.23 -15.19
CA PHE A 117 -7.97 -12.24 -14.12
C PHE A 117 -7.38 -11.72 -12.80
N GLY A 118 -7.46 -10.40 -12.57
CA GLY A 118 -7.04 -9.76 -11.33
C GLY A 118 -7.98 -10.02 -10.15
N HIS A 119 -7.47 -9.78 -8.95
CA HIS A 119 -8.29 -9.72 -7.74
C HIS A 119 -9.07 -8.39 -7.69
N ASP A 120 -10.06 -8.33 -6.81
CA ASP A 120 -10.78 -7.09 -6.51
C ASP A 120 -9.83 -6.07 -5.90
N VAL A 121 -9.82 -4.86 -6.45
CA VAL A 121 -9.06 -3.72 -5.92
C VAL A 121 -9.96 -2.68 -5.24
N TYR A 122 -11.29 -2.83 -5.29
CA TYR A 122 -12.26 -1.87 -4.75
C TYR A 122 -12.47 -2.00 -3.24
N ALA A 123 -12.50 -3.23 -2.72
CA ALA A 123 -12.74 -3.47 -1.30
C ALA A 123 -11.72 -2.74 -0.42
N GLY A 124 -12.23 -2.04 0.60
CA GLY A 124 -11.42 -1.30 1.57
C GLY A 124 -10.97 0.09 1.12
N VAL A 125 -11.11 0.46 -0.16
CA VAL A 125 -10.73 1.79 -0.65
C VAL A 125 -11.61 2.87 0.03
N PRO A 126 -11.01 3.86 0.73
CA PRO A 126 -11.74 4.97 1.35
C PRO A 126 -12.60 5.74 0.35
N LYS A 127 -13.73 6.26 0.83
CA LYS A 127 -14.67 7.08 0.05
C LYS A 127 -14.60 8.52 0.55
N ASP A 128 -13.42 9.14 0.47
CA ASP A 128 -13.20 10.45 1.08
C ASP A 128 -13.93 11.54 0.32
N TYR A 129 -13.84 11.52 -1.00
CA TYR A 129 -14.54 12.43 -1.90
C TYR A 129 -15.08 11.59 -3.07
N THR A 130 -16.40 11.48 -3.13
CA THR A 130 -17.13 10.73 -4.17
C THR A 130 -18.29 11.55 -4.71
N GLY A 131 -18.84 11.14 -5.86
CA GLY A 131 -19.90 11.85 -6.54
C GLY A 131 -19.56 13.33 -6.75
N ASP A 132 -20.52 14.19 -6.42
CA ASP A 132 -20.42 15.65 -6.53
C ASP A 132 -19.43 16.29 -5.53
N ASN A 133 -18.75 15.50 -4.70
CA ASN A 133 -17.66 16.00 -3.86
C ASN A 133 -16.29 15.92 -4.57
N CYS A 134 -16.20 15.30 -5.75
CA CYS A 134 -14.98 15.19 -6.56
C CYS A 134 -14.63 16.49 -7.30
N THR A 135 -14.67 17.62 -6.60
CA THR A 135 -14.52 18.96 -7.19
C THR A 135 -13.07 19.45 -7.16
N VAL A 136 -12.76 20.42 -8.03
CA VAL A 136 -11.49 21.17 -8.02
C VAL A 136 -11.23 21.81 -6.65
N ASP A 137 -12.26 22.44 -6.08
CA ASP A 137 -12.14 23.17 -4.82
C ASP A 137 -11.80 22.24 -3.65
N ASN A 138 -12.44 21.08 -3.59
CA ASN A 138 -12.11 20.07 -2.57
C ASN A 138 -10.71 19.51 -2.78
N LEU A 139 -10.28 19.28 -4.03
CA LEU A 139 -8.91 18.81 -4.30
C LEU A 139 -7.87 19.83 -3.82
N PHE A 140 -8.06 21.13 -4.13
CA PHE A 140 -7.15 22.17 -3.63
C PHE A 140 -7.19 22.30 -2.10
N ALA A 141 -8.36 22.26 -1.49
CA ALA A 141 -8.51 22.29 -0.04
C ALA A 141 -7.78 21.10 0.62
N VAL A 142 -7.85 19.91 0.03
CA VAL A 142 -7.10 18.72 0.49
C VAL A 142 -5.61 18.93 0.40
N LEU A 143 -5.10 19.39 -0.75
CA LEU A 143 -3.67 19.59 -0.98
C LEU A 143 -3.08 20.68 -0.08
N LEU A 144 -3.88 21.69 0.27
CA LEU A 144 -3.49 22.79 1.14
C LEU A 144 -3.73 22.51 2.63
N GLY A 145 -4.25 21.33 3.00
CA GLY A 145 -4.59 21.02 4.39
C GLY A 145 -5.74 21.87 4.96
N ASN A 146 -6.55 22.51 4.11
CA ASN A 146 -7.55 23.49 4.52
C ASN A 146 -8.95 22.87 4.67
N LYS A 147 -9.23 22.29 5.84
CA LYS A 147 -10.55 21.69 6.14
C LYS A 147 -11.72 22.67 6.03
N SER A 148 -11.50 23.96 6.30
CA SER A 148 -12.57 24.97 6.27
C SER A 148 -13.03 25.36 4.87
N ALA A 149 -12.24 25.04 3.84
CA ALA A 149 -12.57 25.29 2.44
C ALA A 149 -13.32 24.12 1.78
N LEU A 150 -13.51 23.00 2.47
CA LEU A 150 -14.23 21.85 1.94
C LEU A 150 -15.74 22.13 1.87
N THR A 151 -16.36 21.66 0.80
CA THR A 151 -17.82 21.78 0.58
C THR A 151 -18.59 20.47 0.81
N GLY A 152 -17.87 19.39 1.17
CA GLY A 152 -18.44 18.08 1.48
C GLY A 152 -17.37 17.00 1.61
N GLY A 153 -17.77 15.73 1.48
CA GLY A 153 -16.89 14.58 1.66
C GLY A 153 -16.56 14.26 3.13
N SER A 154 -15.53 13.46 3.35
CA SER A 154 -15.13 12.95 4.66
C SER A 154 -14.50 13.99 5.60
N GLY A 155 -14.04 15.11 5.06
CA GLY A 155 -13.23 16.09 5.80
C GLY A 155 -11.73 15.76 5.90
N LYS A 156 -11.28 14.64 5.32
CA LYS A 156 -9.87 14.25 5.32
C LYS A 156 -9.07 15.14 4.36
N VAL A 157 -7.97 15.70 4.84
CA VAL A 157 -7.04 16.56 4.07
C VAL A 157 -5.61 16.14 4.35
N ILE A 158 -4.65 16.65 3.59
CA ILE A 158 -3.23 16.46 3.86
C ILE A 158 -2.79 17.45 4.96
N ASP A 159 -2.88 17.01 6.21
CA ASP A 159 -2.44 17.75 7.40
C ASP A 159 -0.98 17.43 7.73
N SER A 160 -0.11 17.71 6.75
CA SER A 160 1.30 17.31 6.74
C SER A 160 2.22 18.30 7.45
N GLY A 161 3.24 17.80 8.14
CA GLY A 161 4.34 18.60 8.67
C GLY A 161 5.44 18.89 7.65
N PRO A 162 6.44 19.73 7.98
CA PRO A 162 7.51 20.16 7.06
C PRO A 162 8.48 19.05 6.63
N ASN A 163 8.47 17.91 7.34
CA ASN A 163 9.33 16.77 7.05
C ASN A 163 8.59 15.62 6.38
N ASP A 164 7.26 15.72 6.22
CA ASP A 164 6.45 14.64 5.68
C ASP A 164 6.62 14.52 4.16
N ASN A 165 6.44 13.31 3.63
CA ASN A 165 6.41 13.08 2.18
C ASN A 165 4.97 12.95 1.69
N ILE A 166 4.69 13.53 0.53
CA ILE A 166 3.38 13.46 -0.11
C ILE A 166 3.54 12.81 -1.49
N PHE A 167 2.81 11.73 -1.71
CA PHE A 167 2.64 11.10 -3.02
C PHE A 167 1.31 11.53 -3.64
N ILE A 168 1.33 12.04 -4.86
CA ILE A 168 0.10 12.41 -5.59
C ILE A 168 0.02 11.55 -6.84
N TYR A 169 -1.10 10.85 -7.01
CA TYR A 169 -1.40 10.06 -8.20
C TYR A 169 -2.72 10.50 -8.80
N TYR A 170 -2.68 10.77 -10.10
CA TYR A 170 -3.81 11.27 -10.86
C TYR A 170 -4.00 10.41 -12.11
N ALA A 171 -5.19 9.85 -12.28
CA ALA A 171 -5.58 9.07 -13.45
C ALA A 171 -6.85 9.67 -14.05
N ASP A 172 -6.73 10.31 -15.21
CA ASP A 172 -7.86 10.69 -16.05
C ASP A 172 -7.42 11.07 -17.47
N HIS A 173 -8.35 11.58 -18.26
CA HIS A 173 -8.15 12.40 -19.44
C HIS A 173 -7.37 13.70 -19.15
N GLY A 174 -6.71 14.19 -20.19
CA GLY A 174 -6.03 15.47 -20.15
C GLY A 174 -5.99 16.14 -21.52
N ALA A 175 -5.67 17.43 -21.51
CA ALA A 175 -5.42 18.25 -22.68
C ALA A 175 -4.19 19.14 -22.41
N PRO A 176 -3.66 19.86 -23.42
CA PRO A 176 -2.55 20.78 -23.18
C PRO A 176 -2.88 21.80 -22.07
N GLY A 177 -2.18 21.70 -20.94
CA GLY A 177 -2.37 22.59 -19.78
C GLY A 177 -3.61 22.30 -18.93
N LEU A 178 -4.33 21.19 -19.16
CA LEU A 178 -5.55 20.84 -18.43
C LEU A 178 -5.58 19.35 -18.09
N VAL A 179 -6.10 19.03 -16.91
CA VAL A 179 -6.48 17.67 -16.52
C VAL A 179 -7.97 17.66 -16.19
N GLY A 180 -8.69 16.62 -16.61
CA GLY A 180 -10.14 16.52 -16.42
C GLY A 180 -10.46 16.17 -14.97
N ILE A 181 -11.35 16.93 -14.34
CA ILE A 181 -11.86 16.61 -13.00
C ILE A 181 -13.36 16.82 -13.03
N LEU A 182 -14.06 16.09 -12.18
CA LEU A 182 -15.51 16.13 -12.09
C LEU A 182 -15.98 17.49 -11.53
N PRO A 183 -17.17 17.94 -11.93
CA PRO A 183 -17.70 19.24 -11.54
C PRO A 183 -17.87 19.38 -10.03
#